data_AF-A0A5N5J7T8-F1
#
_entry.id   AF-A0A5N5J7T8-F1
#
_cell.length_a   1.000
_cell.length_b   1.000
_cell.length_c   1.000
_cell.angle_alpha   90.00
_cell.angle_beta   90.00
_cell.angle_gamma   90.00
#
_symmetry.space_group_name_H-M   'P 1'
#
loop_
_entity.id
_entity.type
_entity.pdbx_description
1 polymer ?
#
loop_
_entity_poly.entity_id
_entity_poly.type
_entity_poly.pdbx_seq_one_letter_code
_entity_poly.pdbx_strand_id
1 'polypeptide(L)'
;MAGTAGTAQMVNIPKTRKTYCKGKECRKHTQHKVTQYKAGKASLFAQGKRRYDRKQSGYGGQTKPVFHKKAKTTKKVVLRLECVSCKAKTQLALKRCKHFELGYVISSTPPPGTPKGNGKLISHLCNSGDKKTKGAALVF
;
A
#
# COMPACT_ATOMS: atom_id res chain seq x y z
N MET A 1 -19.98 -17.97 -28.25
CA MET A 1 -19.33 -17.85 -26.93
C MET A 1 -18.52 -16.55 -26.90
N ALA A 2 -19.16 -15.41 -26.62
CA ALA A 2 -18.47 -14.12 -26.60
C ALA A 2 -17.73 -13.96 -25.25
N GLY A 3 -16.41 -14.06 -25.28
CA GLY A 3 -15.57 -13.80 -24.11
C GLY A 3 -15.58 -12.31 -23.80
N THR A 4 -16.26 -11.92 -22.72
CA THR A 4 -16.17 -10.55 -22.18
C THR A 4 -14.73 -10.30 -21.76
N ALA A 5 -14.02 -9.46 -22.52
CA ALA A 5 -12.70 -8.97 -22.17
C ALA A 5 -12.79 -8.29 -20.80
N GLY A 6 -12.23 -8.94 -19.78
CA GLY A 6 -12.15 -8.37 -18.44
C GLY A 6 -11.38 -7.07 -18.51
N THR A 7 -12.06 -5.94 -18.35
CA THR A 7 -11.44 -4.63 -18.24
C THR A 7 -10.39 -4.71 -17.13
N ALA A 8 -9.12 -4.56 -17.48
CA ALA A 8 -8.04 -4.54 -16.51
C ALA A 8 -8.24 -3.31 -15.62
N GLN A 9 -8.92 -3.48 -14.48
CA GLN A 9 -9.22 -2.40 -13.57
C GLN A 9 -7.90 -1.82 -13.03
N MET A 10 -7.51 -0.67 -13.56
CA MET A 10 -6.34 0.08 -13.09
C MET A 10 -6.66 0.68 -11.73
N VAL A 11 -5.83 0.37 -10.72
CA VAL A 11 -6.02 0.91 -9.37
C VAL A 11 -5.38 2.30 -9.30
N ASN A 12 -6.23 3.32 -9.30
CA ASN A 12 -5.84 4.74 -9.22
C ASN A 12 -6.05 5.28 -7.80
N ILE A 13 -5.00 5.88 -7.22
CA ILE A 13 -5.06 6.56 -5.92
C ILE A 13 -4.59 8.00 -6.04
N PRO A 14 -5.31 8.96 -5.44
CA PRO A 14 -4.96 10.37 -5.53
C PRO A 14 -3.65 10.66 -4.77
N LYS A 15 -2.86 11.60 -5.32
CA LYS A 15 -1.60 12.07 -4.71
C LYS A 15 -1.83 12.81 -3.39
N THR A 16 -3.04 13.34 -3.17
CA THR A 16 -3.43 13.95 -1.89
C THR A 16 -4.73 13.34 -1.39
N ARG A 17 -4.83 13.08 -0.09
CA ARG A 17 -6.02 12.54 0.57
C ARG A 17 -6.25 13.22 1.91
N LYS A 18 -7.49 13.56 2.24
CA LYS A 18 -7.87 13.98 3.59
C LYS A 18 -8.06 12.74 4.46
N THR A 19 -7.33 12.67 5.57
CA THR A 19 -7.39 11.55 6.53
C THR A 19 -6.98 12.05 7.92
N TYR A 20 -7.29 11.29 8.95
CA TYR A 20 -6.97 11.63 10.34
C TYR A 20 -5.45 11.57 10.60
N CYS A 21 -4.82 12.69 11.03
CA CYS A 21 -3.43 12.67 11.55
C CYS A 21 -3.46 12.24 13.02
N LYS A 22 -2.76 11.13 13.33
CA LYS A 22 -2.52 10.65 14.71
C LYS A 22 -1.46 11.47 15.47
N GLY A 23 -0.89 12.48 14.83
CA GLY A 23 0.11 13.36 15.43
C GLY A 23 -0.50 14.15 16.60
N LYS A 24 0.30 14.31 17.65
CA LYS A 24 -0.11 14.95 18.91
C LYS A 24 -0.70 16.35 18.69
N GLU A 25 -0.10 17.11 17.76
CA GLU A 25 -0.47 18.48 17.38
C GLU A 25 -1.73 18.60 16.53
N CYS A 26 -2.08 17.56 15.76
CA CYS A 26 -3.15 17.69 14.76
C CYS A 26 -4.47 17.10 15.23
N ARG A 27 -4.48 15.84 15.66
CA ARG A 27 -5.68 15.07 16.09
C ARG A 27 -6.95 15.39 15.28
N LYS A 28 -6.80 15.68 13.99
CA LYS A 28 -7.84 16.17 13.09
C LYS A 28 -7.60 15.64 11.68
N HIS A 29 -8.61 15.76 10.83
CA HIS A 29 -8.51 15.39 9.43
C HIS A 29 -7.76 16.49 8.66
N THR A 30 -6.59 16.15 8.16
CA THR A 30 -5.73 17.07 7.41
C THR A 30 -5.41 16.49 6.03
N GLN A 31 -4.90 17.34 5.13
CA GLN A 31 -4.40 16.89 3.84
C GLN A 31 -3.09 16.12 4.03
N HIS A 32 -3.02 14.92 3.48
CA HIS A 32 -1.81 14.09 3.48
C HIS A 32 -1.31 13.92 2.04
N LYS A 33 0.01 14.02 1.87
CA LYS A 33 0.71 13.63 0.64
C LYS A 33 0.86 12.11 0.64
N VAL A 34 0.39 11.48 -0.43
CA VAL A 34 0.41 10.03 -0.61
C VAL A 34 1.59 9.67 -1.48
N THR A 35 2.47 8.81 -0.98
CA THR A 35 3.60 8.27 -1.74
C THR A 35 3.63 6.75 -1.64
N GLN A 36 4.24 6.08 -2.62
CA GLN A 36 4.45 4.63 -2.56
C GLN A 36 5.60 4.32 -1.57
N TYR A 37 5.40 3.35 -0.69
CA TYR A 37 6.47 2.83 0.14
C TYR A 37 7.46 2.06 -0.74
N LYS A 38 8.74 2.41 -0.62
CA LYS A 38 9.87 1.65 -1.17
C LYS A 38 10.63 1.03 -0.02
N ALA A 39 10.92 -0.27 -0.12
CA ALA A 39 11.80 -0.94 0.82
C ALA A 39 13.23 -0.39 0.67
N GLY A 40 13.87 -0.06 1.78
CA GLY A 40 15.27 0.36 1.79
C GLY A 40 16.24 -0.81 1.55
N LYS A 41 17.52 -0.49 1.32
CA LYS A 41 18.59 -1.48 1.28
C LYS A 41 18.73 -2.15 2.66
N ALA A 42 18.96 -3.46 2.68
CA ALA A 42 19.20 -4.19 3.92
C ALA A 42 20.52 -3.73 4.56
N SER A 43 20.48 -3.46 5.87
CA SER A 43 21.68 -3.08 6.64
C SER A 43 22.58 -4.29 6.90
N LEU A 44 23.89 -4.11 6.74
CA LEU A 44 24.90 -5.15 7.01
C LEU A 44 25.15 -5.37 8.50
N PHE A 45 24.96 -4.33 9.31
CA PHE A 45 25.24 -4.37 10.75
C PHE A 45 24.11 -4.99 11.57
N ALA A 46 22.96 -5.26 10.93
CA ALA A 46 21.83 -5.91 11.57
C ALA A 46 22.26 -7.28 12.14
N GLN A 47 21.80 -7.59 13.36
CA GLN A 47 22.20 -8.82 14.08
C GLN A 47 21.98 -10.09 13.24
N GLY A 48 20.86 -10.17 12.51
CA GLY A 48 20.55 -11.31 11.65
C GLY A 48 21.55 -11.48 10.50
N LYS A 49 22.00 -10.38 9.89
CA LYS A 49 22.99 -10.40 8.81
C LYS A 49 24.37 -10.78 9.34
N ARG A 50 24.81 -10.18 10.46
CA ARG A 50 26.08 -10.55 11.14
C ARG A 50 26.14 -12.04 11.50
N ARG A 51 25.04 -12.59 12.04
CA ARG A 51 24.94 -14.02 12.36
C ARG A 51 24.98 -14.88 11.10
N TYR A 52 24.30 -14.47 10.04
CA TYR A 52 24.29 -15.19 8.76
C TYR A 52 25.68 -15.24 8.14
N ASP A 53 26.39 -14.11 8.09
CA ASP A 53 27.71 -14.03 7.48
C ASP A 53 28.76 -14.86 8.24
N ARG A 54 28.73 -14.83 9.58
CA ARG A 54 29.58 -15.69 10.41
C ARG A 54 29.25 -17.18 10.27
N LYS A 55 27.98 -17.53 10.01
CA LYS A 55 27.59 -18.92 9.77
C LYS A 55 27.99 -19.37 8.36
N GLN A 56 27.92 -18.46 7.39
CA GLN A 56 28.20 -18.73 5.99
C GLN A 56 29.71 -18.80 5.70
N SER A 57 30.57 -18.21 6.54
CA SER A 57 32.02 -18.29 6.41
C SER A 57 32.56 -19.69 6.73
N GLY A 58 33.52 -20.16 5.94
CA GLY A 58 34.17 -21.47 6.11
C GLY A 58 33.68 -22.50 5.08
N TYR A 59 33.81 -23.78 5.42
CA TYR A 59 33.35 -24.90 4.59
C TYR A 59 31.93 -25.33 4.99
N GLY A 60 31.24 -26.07 4.13
CA GLY A 60 29.87 -26.56 4.38
C GLY A 60 28.76 -25.88 3.57
N GLY A 61 29.13 -25.06 2.57
CA GLY A 61 28.20 -24.57 1.53
C GLY A 61 27.12 -23.61 2.05
N GLN A 62 25.90 -23.74 1.52
CA GLN A 62 24.79 -22.83 1.82
C GLN A 62 24.10 -23.20 3.15
N THR A 63 24.18 -22.32 4.15
CA THR A 63 23.79 -22.66 5.54
C THR A 63 22.32 -22.42 5.91
N LYS A 64 21.57 -21.67 5.09
CA LYS A 64 20.13 -21.46 5.24
C LYS A 64 19.40 -21.73 3.92
N PRO A 65 18.18 -22.30 3.98
CA PRO A 65 17.44 -22.64 2.77
C PRO A 65 17.05 -21.39 1.97
N VAL A 66 17.24 -21.45 0.65
CA VAL A 66 16.74 -20.43 -0.28
C VAL A 66 15.31 -20.80 -0.68
N PHE A 67 14.41 -19.82 -0.63
CA PHE A 67 13.01 -20.05 -0.98
C PHE A 67 12.79 -19.96 -2.49
N HIS A 68 12.70 -21.12 -3.16
CA HIS A 68 12.56 -21.21 -4.62
C HIS A 68 11.10 -21.15 -5.14
N LYS A 69 10.15 -21.80 -4.44
CA LYS A 69 8.78 -21.98 -4.94
C LYS A 69 7.85 -20.79 -4.61
N LYS A 70 8.05 -19.65 -5.28
CA LYS A 70 7.21 -18.44 -5.09
C LYS A 70 5.90 -18.54 -5.87
N ALA A 71 4.79 -18.80 -5.16
CA ALA A 71 3.46 -18.88 -5.78
C ALA A 71 2.80 -17.50 -6.03
N LYS A 72 3.17 -16.46 -5.27
CA LYS A 72 2.50 -15.15 -5.36
C LYS A 72 3.21 -14.24 -6.37
N THR A 73 2.48 -13.84 -7.42
CA THR A 73 2.98 -12.98 -8.50
C THR A 73 2.96 -11.49 -8.15
N THR A 74 2.00 -11.04 -7.33
CA THR A 74 1.83 -9.63 -6.95
C THR A 74 2.19 -9.38 -5.49
N LYS A 75 2.53 -8.14 -5.15
CA LYS A 75 2.83 -7.69 -3.78
C LYS A 75 1.66 -6.87 -3.23
N LYS A 76 1.57 -6.73 -1.90
CA LYS A 76 0.69 -5.72 -1.30
C LYS A 76 1.38 -4.36 -1.43
N VAL A 77 0.70 -3.39 -2.04
CA VAL A 77 1.22 -2.02 -2.13
C VAL A 77 0.97 -1.34 -0.79
N VAL A 78 2.02 -0.74 -0.21
CA VAL A 78 1.93 0.06 1.01
C VAL A 78 2.11 1.52 0.63
N LEU A 79 1.21 2.36 1.12
CA LEU A 79 1.26 3.80 0.96
C LEU A 79 1.89 4.43 2.20
N ARG A 80 2.71 5.46 2.00
CA ARG A 80 3.16 6.37 3.05
C ARG A 80 2.35 7.65 2.94
N LEU A 81 1.60 7.95 3.98
CA LEU A 81 0.84 9.18 4.13
C LEU A 81 1.64 10.14 4.98
N GLU A 82 2.09 11.24 4.40
CA GLU A 82 2.79 12.31 5.09
C GLU A 82 1.85 13.49 5.27
N CYS A 83 1.59 13.88 6.51
CA CYS A 83 0.75 15.04 6.77
C CYS A 83 1.49 16.34 6.46
N VAL A 84 0.79 17.30 5.86
CA VAL A 84 1.36 18.61 5.51
C VAL A 84 1.71 19.45 6.76
N SER A 85 0.93 19.36 7.83
CA SER A 85 1.13 20.14 9.06
C SER A 85 2.06 19.46 10.07
N CYS A 86 1.72 18.24 10.50
CA CYS A 86 2.46 17.50 11.54
C CYS A 86 3.73 16.80 11.02
N LYS A 87 3.92 16.67 9.69
CA LYS A 87 4.95 15.82 9.02
C LYS A 87 4.97 14.35 9.49
N ALA A 88 4.00 13.95 10.32
CA ALA A 88 3.86 12.60 10.80
C ALA A 88 3.57 11.66 9.62
N LYS A 89 4.25 10.52 9.62
CA LYS A 89 4.16 9.52 8.55
C LYS A 89 3.35 8.34 9.06
N THR A 90 2.25 8.03 8.39
CA THR A 90 1.45 6.83 8.66
C THR A 90 1.48 5.90 7.45
N GLN A 91 1.38 4.60 7.68
CA GLN A 91 1.43 3.59 6.62
C GLN A 91 0.07 2.92 6.48
N LEU A 92 -0.40 2.79 5.24
CA LEU A 92 -1.61 2.05 4.90
C LEU A 92 -1.30 0.97 3.87
N ALA A 93 -1.62 -0.28 4.18
CA ALA A 93 -1.51 -1.40 3.26
C ALA A 93 -2.80 -1.56 2.47
N LEU A 94 -2.68 -1.67 1.13
CA LEU A 94 -3.80 -1.98 0.25
C LEU A 94 -3.95 -3.48 0.02
N LYS A 95 -5.04 -3.87 -0.64
CA LYS A 95 -5.19 -5.20 -1.25
C LYS A 95 -4.12 -5.39 -2.35
N ARG A 96 -3.89 -6.63 -2.78
CA ARG A 96 -2.90 -6.94 -3.83
C ARG A 96 -3.45 -6.47 -5.18
N CYS A 97 -2.63 -5.72 -5.93
CA CYS A 97 -2.96 -5.21 -7.26
C CYS A 97 -1.84 -5.58 -8.23
N LYS A 98 -2.15 -5.75 -9.52
CA LYS A 98 -1.14 -6.00 -10.58
C LYS A 98 -0.48 -4.68 -11.01
N HIS A 99 -1.30 -3.68 -11.34
CA HIS A 99 -0.88 -2.34 -11.75
C HIS A 99 -1.38 -1.32 -10.74
N PHE A 100 -0.56 -0.32 -10.45
CA PHE A 100 -0.81 0.71 -9.45
C PHE A 100 -0.26 2.03 -9.95
N GLU A 101 -1.12 3.03 -10.05
CA GLU A 101 -0.75 4.37 -10.52
C GLU A 101 -1.08 5.42 -9.45
N LEU A 102 -0.17 6.40 -9.30
CA LEU A 102 -0.36 7.55 -8.41
C LEU A 102 -0.82 8.77 -9.22
N GLY A 103 -2.11 9.05 -9.13
CA GLY A 103 -2.72 10.30 -9.56
C GLY A 103 -3.21 10.30 -11.00
N TYR A 104 -4.53 10.21 -11.13
CA TYR A 104 -5.25 11.15 -11.99
C TYR A 104 -5.90 12.19 -11.09
N VAL A 105 -5.46 13.44 -11.17
CA VAL A 105 -6.25 14.55 -10.64
C VAL A 105 -7.32 14.75 -11.70
N ILE A 106 -8.55 14.27 -11.46
CA ILE A 106 -9.69 14.81 -12.18
C ILE A 106 -9.76 16.25 -11.68
N SER A 107 -9.15 17.18 -12.41
CA SER A 107 -9.33 18.61 -12.17
C SER A 107 -10.81 18.88 -12.32
N SER A 108 -11.53 18.94 -11.20
CA SER A 108 -12.93 19.32 -11.12
C SER A 108 -13.08 20.83 -11.32
N THR A 109 -12.47 21.37 -12.37
CA THR A 109 -12.94 22.60 -12.99
C THR A 109 -13.80 22.14 -14.17
N PRO A 110 -15.13 22.04 -14.00
CA PRO A 110 -15.99 21.99 -15.18
C PRO A 110 -15.64 23.23 -16.04
N PRO A 111 -15.56 23.10 -17.37
CA PRO A 111 -15.45 24.28 -18.23
C PRO A 111 -16.60 25.24 -17.89
N PRO A 112 -16.36 26.56 -17.82
CA PRO A 112 -17.42 27.52 -17.55
C PRO A 112 -18.48 27.40 -18.64
N GLY A 113 -19.66 26.86 -18.33
CA GLY A 113 -20.77 26.78 -19.29
C GLY A 113 -21.76 25.62 -19.17
N THR A 114 -21.73 24.76 -18.15
CA THR A 114 -22.77 23.71 -17.99
C THR A 114 -23.86 24.10 -16.97
N PRO A 115 -25.16 24.06 -17.33
CA PRO A 115 -26.24 24.38 -16.42
C PRO A 115 -26.36 23.34 -15.30
N LYS A 116 -26.64 23.82 -14.08
CA LYS A 116 -26.76 23.02 -12.84
C LYS A 116 -27.94 22.03 -12.96
N GLY A 117 -27.64 20.75 -13.14
CA GLY A 117 -28.57 19.63 -13.01
C GLY A 117 -28.37 18.90 -11.68
N ASN A 118 -29.48 18.67 -10.97
CA ASN A 118 -29.52 18.16 -9.60
C ASN A 118 -29.00 16.72 -9.44
N GLY A 119 -28.23 16.50 -8.36
CA GLY A 119 -28.25 15.32 -7.50
C GLY A 119 -28.04 13.92 -8.09
N LYS A 120 -26.81 13.38 -7.97
CA LYS A 120 -26.61 12.03 -7.44
C LYS A 120 -25.18 11.84 -6.92
N LEU A 121 -25.04 11.89 -5.59
CA LEU A 121 -23.87 11.38 -4.87
C LEU A 121 -23.79 9.88 -5.12
N ILE A 122 -22.86 9.44 -5.96
CA ILE A 122 -22.55 8.01 -6.08
C ILE A 122 -21.56 7.65 -4.97
N SER A 123 -22.08 7.55 -3.75
CA SER A 123 -21.47 6.78 -2.68
C SER A 123 -21.81 5.31 -2.90
N HIS A 124 -21.02 4.59 -3.70
CA HIS A 124 -21.02 3.12 -3.61
C HIS A 124 -19.89 2.67 -2.68
N LEU A 125 -20.31 2.52 -1.43
CA LEU A 125 -19.92 1.45 -0.53
C LEU A 125 -19.33 0.24 -1.28
N CYS A 126 -18.09 -0.14 -0.96
CA CYS A 126 -17.76 -1.55 -0.84
C CYS A 126 -17.15 -1.76 0.54
N ASN A 127 -18.06 -1.84 1.51
CA ASN A 127 -17.86 -2.59 2.73
C ASN A 127 -17.85 -4.07 2.30
N SER A 128 -16.72 -4.74 2.48
CA SER A 128 -16.68 -6.19 2.57
C SER A 128 -15.89 -6.50 3.82
N GLY A 129 -16.59 -6.54 4.95
CA GLY A 129 -16.09 -7.23 6.12
C GLY A 129 -15.96 -8.71 5.79
N ASP A 130 -14.81 -9.29 6.10
CA ASP A 130 -14.73 -10.72 6.37
C ASP A 130 -13.80 -10.92 7.57
N LYS A 131 -14.46 -11.21 8.69
CA LYS A 131 -13.86 -11.76 9.90
C LYS A 131 -13.34 -13.15 9.56
N LYS A 132 -12.02 -13.36 9.66
CA LYS A 132 -11.49 -14.68 10.04
C LYS A 132 -10.13 -14.51 10.72
N THR A 133 -10.21 -14.26 12.02
CA THR A 133 -9.19 -14.70 12.97
C THR A 133 -9.10 -16.23 12.87
N LYS A 134 -8.01 -16.74 12.29
CA LYS A 134 -7.51 -18.07 12.61
C LYS A 134 -6.06 -17.89 13.02
N GLY A 135 -5.79 -18.17 14.29
CA GLY A 135 -4.46 -18.13 14.87
C GLY A 135 -3.53 -19.08 14.12
N ALA A 136 -2.35 -18.59 13.78
CA ALA A 136 -1.19 -19.45 13.61
C ALA A 136 -0.41 -19.31 14.92
N ALA A 137 -0.50 -20.37 15.70
CA ALA A 137 0.26 -20.56 16.92
C ALA A 137 1.75 -20.39 16.67
N LEU A 138 2.36 -19.80 17.68
CA LEU A 138 3.77 -19.82 18.00
C LEU A 138 4.23 -21.29 18.09
N VAL A 139 5.18 -21.70 17.26
CA VAL A 139 6.07 -22.85 17.53
C VAL A 139 7.42 -22.56 16.90
N PHE A 140 8.39 -22.31 17.77
CA PHE A 140 9.87 -22.29 17.67
C PHE A 140 10.56 -21.99 16.33
#